data_AF-A0A7X7S352-F1
#
_entry.id   AF-A0A7X7S352-F1
#
_cell.length_a   1.000
_cell.length_b   1.000
_cell.length_c   1.000
_cell.angle_alpha   90.00
_cell.angle_beta   90.00
_cell.angle_gamma   90.00
#
_symmetry.space_group_name_H-M   'P 1'
#
loop_
_entity.id
_entity.type
_entity.pdbx_description
1 polymer ?
#
loop_
_entity_poly.entity_id
_entity_poly.type
_entity_poly.pdbx_seq_one_letter_code
_entity_poly.pdbx_strand_id
1 'polypeptide(L)'
;MAAATAVALPLAGLALLLGFPRLDLHWAHHPAHFWLVLATAAVSSVLAYTTGDAAARRGDARLSHVSLAFLASAGFLGLHALATPGVLLATSNVGFAVATPVGVAIGSLFALRSTTEVAGAAAVAEVALARRLRWGLLAVMALWAAVSLLGLPPLDGPPAQMESVPVVLAVPAVVLYAVASWRYAHLWRARREGVLLAVCTAYILLAEALVAMALAPTWRVSWWEWHVLLLVAFALVAVGARRSWHEERFAALYLEDTAAGHREASVLFADLQGFTTFSEDHPSAEVTAMLNDYFAVAVPAVVRRGGDVDRIIGDALMVTFNRRGDQPDHAERAVRAALELQEATARVAAGHSDWPRFRVGVNTGPISVGLLGTHGARTHTVIGDTVNTASRIEGHAPAGGVAVGAATLAAVPGARTTPVGTLRLKGRTEPVEVHLVLSLEPDPSTPA
;
A
#
# COMPACT_ATOMS: atom_id res chain seq x y z
N MET A 1 20.38 26.15 0.60
CA MET A 1 21.84 25.89 0.52
C MET A 1 22.24 24.69 1.36
N ALA A 2 21.94 24.64 2.67
CA ALA A 2 22.31 23.51 3.54
C ALA A 2 21.93 22.10 3.02
N ALA A 3 20.71 21.92 2.48
CA ALA A 3 20.28 20.62 1.94
C ALA A 3 21.03 20.20 0.67
N ALA A 4 21.37 21.14 -0.22
CA ALA A 4 22.13 20.83 -1.43
C ALA A 4 23.58 20.46 -1.10
N THR A 5 24.17 21.14 -0.12
CA THR A 5 25.51 20.83 0.40
C THR A 5 25.55 19.46 1.08
N ALA A 6 24.51 19.11 1.85
CA ALA A 6 24.42 17.82 2.53
C ALA A 6 24.35 16.64 1.55
N VAL A 7 23.66 16.83 0.42
CA VAL A 7 23.52 15.77 -0.59
C VAL A 7 24.75 15.68 -1.49
N ALA A 8 25.48 16.76 -1.76
CA ALA A 8 26.72 16.69 -2.55
C ALA A 8 27.95 16.15 -1.78
N LEU A 9 27.84 16.06 -0.45
CA LEU A 9 28.95 15.66 0.43
C LEU A 9 29.48 14.24 0.15
N PRO A 10 28.63 13.21 -0.08
CA PRO A 10 29.13 11.87 -0.33
C PRO A 10 29.94 11.79 -1.63
N LEU A 11 29.43 12.26 -2.76
CA LEU A 11 30.22 12.32 -4.00
C LEU A 11 31.55 13.07 -3.86
N ALA A 12 31.61 14.14 -3.05
CA ALA A 12 32.87 14.82 -2.75
C ALA A 12 33.81 13.93 -1.92
N GLY A 13 33.28 13.18 -0.95
CA GLY A 13 33.99 12.16 -0.18
C GLY A 13 34.52 11.03 -1.07
N LEU A 14 33.69 10.48 -1.96
CA LEU A 14 34.08 9.48 -2.96
C LEU A 14 35.24 9.99 -3.82
N ALA A 15 35.09 11.19 -4.40
CA ALA A 15 36.12 11.80 -5.23
C ALA A 15 37.44 12.01 -4.46
N LEU A 16 37.37 12.38 -3.19
CA LEU A 16 38.54 12.50 -2.31
C LEU A 16 39.22 11.15 -2.10
N LEU A 17 38.47 10.10 -1.77
CA LEU A 17 39.03 8.75 -1.54
C LEU A 17 39.68 8.18 -2.80
N LEU A 18 39.03 8.37 -3.96
CA LEU A 18 39.58 7.92 -5.25
C LEU A 18 40.80 8.75 -5.68
N GLY A 19 40.81 10.06 -5.41
CA GLY A 19 41.94 10.95 -5.71
C GLY A 19 43.14 10.76 -4.77
N PHE A 20 42.92 10.25 -3.55
CA PHE A 20 43.95 10.01 -2.56
C PHE A 20 43.92 8.55 -2.05
N PRO A 21 44.45 7.58 -2.83
CA PRO A 21 44.36 6.15 -2.50
C PRO A 21 44.97 5.74 -1.15
N ARG A 22 45.78 6.61 -0.52
CA ARG A 22 46.33 6.40 0.83
C ARG A 22 45.26 6.51 1.94
N LEU A 23 44.17 7.23 1.68
CA LEU A 23 43.02 7.37 2.59
C LEU A 23 41.98 6.25 2.39
N ASP A 24 42.00 5.59 1.23
CA ASP A 24 41.05 4.55 0.86
C ASP A 24 41.50 3.16 1.33
N LEU A 25 41.45 2.99 2.66
CA LEU A 25 41.95 1.80 3.36
C LEU A 25 41.17 0.54 3.00
N HIS A 26 41.83 -0.61 3.03
CA HIS A 26 41.17 -1.90 2.86
C HIS A 26 40.54 -2.34 4.19
N TRP A 27 39.24 -2.63 4.18
CA TRP A 27 38.50 -3.12 5.32
C TRP A 27 37.52 -4.22 4.91
N ALA A 28 37.91 -5.47 5.17
CA ALA A 28 37.11 -6.67 4.91
C ALA A 28 36.70 -7.35 6.21
N HIS A 29 35.38 -7.51 6.42
CA HIS A 29 34.83 -8.24 7.56
C HIS A 29 33.50 -8.91 7.20
N HIS A 30 33.58 -10.12 6.65
CA HIS A 30 32.44 -10.81 6.02
C HIS A 30 31.24 -11.05 6.95
N PRO A 31 31.40 -11.46 8.23
CA PRO A 31 30.24 -11.66 9.10
C PRO A 31 29.48 -10.37 9.41
N ALA A 32 30.21 -9.26 9.61
CA ALA A 32 29.58 -7.96 9.86
C ALA A 32 28.87 -7.45 8.62
N HIS A 33 29.50 -7.58 7.45
CA HIS A 33 28.88 -7.30 6.16
C HIS A 33 27.58 -8.09 6.00
N PHE A 34 27.63 -9.42 6.14
CA PHE A 34 26.46 -10.28 5.97
C PHE A 34 25.29 -9.85 6.86
N TRP A 35 25.49 -9.76 8.17
CA TRP A 35 24.38 -9.49 9.10
C TRP A 35 23.86 -8.06 8.99
N LEU A 36 24.74 -7.06 8.87
CA LEU A 36 24.33 -5.65 8.78
C LEU A 36 23.54 -5.41 7.49
N VAL A 37 24.04 -5.91 6.36
CA VAL A 37 23.42 -5.69 5.06
C VAL A 37 22.12 -6.49 4.94
N LEU A 38 22.11 -7.76 5.39
CA LEU A 38 20.90 -8.59 5.36
C LEU A 38 19.79 -8.02 6.26
N ALA A 39 20.11 -7.61 7.49
CA ALA A 39 19.10 -7.05 8.39
C ALA A 39 18.52 -5.74 7.84
N THR A 40 19.39 -4.86 7.31
CA THR A 40 18.97 -3.59 6.69
C THR A 40 18.08 -3.85 5.47
N ALA A 41 18.46 -4.78 4.62
CA ALA A 41 17.70 -5.18 3.44
C ALA A 41 16.35 -5.80 3.80
N ALA A 42 16.29 -6.67 4.81
CA ALA A 42 15.06 -7.32 5.26
C ALA A 42 14.06 -6.28 5.80
N VAL A 43 14.50 -5.41 6.71
CA VAL A 43 13.64 -4.36 7.28
C VAL A 43 13.14 -3.41 6.19
N SER A 44 14.04 -2.97 5.29
CA SER A 44 13.71 -2.05 4.21
C SER A 44 12.74 -2.69 3.19
N SER A 45 12.93 -3.97 2.86
CA SER A 45 12.06 -4.72 1.96
C SER A 45 10.65 -4.89 2.54
N VAL A 46 10.53 -5.21 3.83
CA VAL A 46 9.22 -5.33 4.51
C VAL A 46 8.51 -3.98 4.53
N LEU A 47 9.22 -2.90 4.87
CA LEU A 47 8.66 -1.55 4.86
C LEU A 47 8.19 -1.14 3.46
N ALA A 48 9.01 -1.42 2.43
CA ALA A 48 8.66 -1.15 1.04
C ALA A 48 7.41 -1.95 0.62
N TYR A 49 7.37 -3.24 0.91
CA TYR A 49 6.25 -4.12 0.54
C TYR A 49 4.94 -3.67 1.20
N THR A 50 4.96 -3.43 2.52
CA THR A 50 3.78 -3.01 3.29
C THR A 50 3.29 -1.62 2.86
N THR A 51 4.20 -0.70 2.53
CA THR A 51 3.85 0.61 1.97
C THR A 51 3.16 0.47 0.61
N GLY A 52 3.68 -0.38 -0.27
CA GLY A 52 3.08 -0.63 -1.59
C GLY A 52 1.72 -1.31 -1.49
N ASP A 53 1.55 -2.19 -0.51
CA ASP A 53 0.27 -2.84 -0.23
C ASP A 53 -0.79 -1.85 0.25
N ALA A 54 -0.40 -0.95 1.16
CA ALA A 54 -1.25 0.15 1.59
C ALA A 54 -1.58 1.12 0.43
N ALA A 55 -0.60 1.45 -0.42
CA ALA A 55 -0.80 2.28 -1.60
C ALA A 55 -1.80 1.67 -2.58
N ALA A 56 -1.63 0.38 -2.88
CA ALA A 56 -2.54 -0.36 -3.74
C ALA A 56 -3.94 -0.44 -3.14
N ARG A 57 -4.06 -0.47 -1.80
CA ARG A 57 -5.36 -0.38 -1.09
C ARG A 57 -6.04 0.97 -1.21
N ARG A 58 -5.27 2.05 -1.29
CA ARG A 58 -5.80 3.40 -1.48
C ARG A 58 -6.03 3.76 -2.95
N GLY A 59 -5.49 2.96 -3.87
CA GLY A 59 -5.55 3.27 -5.30
C GLY A 59 -4.53 4.31 -5.75
N ASP A 60 -3.45 4.50 -4.99
CA ASP A 60 -2.45 5.50 -5.33
C ASP A 60 -1.31 4.91 -6.19
N ALA A 61 -1.28 5.30 -7.46
CA ALA A 61 -0.27 4.82 -8.41
C ALA A 61 1.14 5.34 -8.08
N ARG A 62 1.26 6.61 -7.65
CA ARG A 62 2.56 7.22 -7.33
C ARG A 62 3.27 6.47 -6.23
N LEU A 63 2.62 6.31 -5.08
CA LEU A 63 3.18 5.62 -3.93
C LEU A 63 3.43 4.13 -4.21
N SER A 64 2.59 3.50 -5.04
CA SER A 64 2.82 2.11 -5.47
C SER A 64 4.16 1.98 -6.21
N HIS A 65 4.49 2.91 -7.11
CA HIS A 65 5.77 2.91 -7.82
C HIS A 65 6.95 3.34 -6.95
N VAL A 66 6.77 4.29 -6.01
CA VAL A 66 7.80 4.59 -5.00
C VAL A 66 8.15 3.35 -4.19
N SER A 67 7.14 2.60 -3.72
CA SER A 67 7.34 1.33 -3.02
C SER A 67 8.12 0.31 -3.85
N LEU A 68 7.78 0.14 -5.14
CA LEU A 68 8.51 -0.75 -6.04
C LEU A 68 9.98 -0.35 -6.22
N ALA A 69 10.27 0.95 -6.29
CA ALA A 69 11.64 1.45 -6.39
C ALA A 69 12.49 1.03 -5.18
N PHE A 70 11.95 1.20 -3.97
CA PHE A 70 12.63 0.79 -2.74
C PHE A 70 12.65 -0.72 -2.54
N LEU A 71 11.59 -1.44 -2.93
CA LEU A 71 11.55 -2.91 -2.86
C LEU A 71 12.61 -3.52 -3.79
N ALA A 72 12.76 -3.01 -5.01
CA ALA A 72 13.80 -3.44 -5.95
C ALA A 72 15.20 -3.22 -5.34
N SER A 73 15.46 -2.02 -4.83
CA SER A 73 16.76 -1.68 -4.25
C SER A 73 17.07 -2.52 -3.00
N ALA A 74 16.12 -2.64 -2.06
CA ALA A 74 16.32 -3.36 -0.81
C ALA A 74 16.33 -4.90 -0.99
N GLY A 75 15.48 -5.43 -1.87
CA GLY A 75 15.40 -6.87 -2.10
C GLY A 75 16.70 -7.40 -2.72
N PHE A 76 17.22 -6.72 -3.74
CA PHE A 76 18.50 -7.08 -4.35
C PHE A 76 19.71 -6.81 -3.44
N LEU A 77 19.64 -5.81 -2.56
CA LEU A 77 20.63 -5.65 -1.48
C LEU A 77 20.64 -6.87 -0.55
N GLY A 78 19.48 -7.46 -0.28
CA GLY A 78 19.36 -8.71 0.48
C GLY A 78 19.98 -9.89 -0.27
N LEU A 79 19.73 -10.01 -1.58
CA LEU A 79 20.36 -11.04 -2.42
C LEU A 79 21.89 -10.91 -2.45
N HIS A 80 22.39 -9.67 -2.50
CA HIS A 80 23.82 -9.38 -2.37
C HIS A 80 24.36 -9.85 -1.01
N ALA A 81 23.66 -9.57 0.09
CA ALA A 81 24.09 -10.06 1.40
C ALA A 81 24.16 -11.60 1.48
N LEU A 82 23.16 -12.30 0.92
CA LEU A 82 23.11 -13.78 0.95
C LEU A 82 24.30 -14.44 0.26
N ALA A 83 24.89 -13.80 -0.75
CA ALA A 83 26.04 -14.34 -1.46
C ALA A 83 27.40 -13.89 -0.88
N THR A 84 27.41 -13.36 0.36
CA THR A 84 28.66 -13.00 1.05
C THR A 84 29.57 -14.23 1.22
N PRO A 85 30.85 -14.18 0.79
CA PRO A 85 31.76 -15.31 0.88
C PRO A 85 32.04 -15.75 2.32
N GLY A 86 32.12 -17.06 2.54
CA GLY A 86 32.44 -17.65 3.84
C GLY A 86 31.27 -17.69 4.83
N VAL A 87 30.04 -17.38 4.40
CA VAL A 87 28.84 -17.52 5.23
C VAL A 87 27.90 -18.59 4.67
N LEU A 88 27.28 -18.32 3.51
CA LEU A 88 26.41 -19.29 2.82
C LEU A 88 27.07 -19.91 1.58
N LEU A 89 28.00 -19.18 0.95
CA LEU A 89 28.77 -19.63 -0.20
C LEU A 89 30.25 -19.64 0.13
N ALA A 90 31.00 -20.62 -0.40
CA ALA A 90 32.44 -20.70 -0.21
C ALA A 90 33.18 -19.53 -0.89
N THR A 91 32.72 -19.11 -2.07
CA THR A 91 33.29 -18.02 -2.87
C THR A 91 32.21 -17.09 -3.39
N SER A 92 32.59 -15.85 -3.70
CA SER A 92 31.69 -14.91 -4.40
C SER A 92 31.48 -15.36 -5.84
N ASN A 93 30.28 -15.11 -6.36
CA ASN A 93 29.94 -15.33 -7.76
C ASN A 93 29.44 -14.03 -8.42
N VAL A 94 29.15 -14.07 -9.71
CA VAL A 94 28.55 -12.95 -10.45
C VAL A 94 27.24 -12.49 -9.81
N GLY A 95 26.40 -13.44 -9.37
CA GLY A 95 25.12 -13.16 -8.73
C GLY A 95 25.23 -12.25 -7.51
N PHE A 96 26.32 -12.36 -6.74
CA PHE A 96 26.68 -11.43 -5.66
C PHE A 96 27.01 -10.02 -6.18
N ALA A 97 27.91 -9.93 -7.15
CA ALA A 97 28.53 -8.68 -7.57
C ALA A 97 27.57 -7.73 -8.28
N VAL A 98 26.64 -8.28 -9.08
CA VAL A 98 25.74 -7.47 -9.91
C VAL A 98 24.34 -7.29 -9.32
N ALA A 99 23.98 -8.00 -8.23
CA ALA A 99 22.65 -7.92 -7.63
C ALA A 99 22.25 -6.49 -7.26
N THR A 100 23.03 -5.80 -6.40
CA THR A 100 22.69 -4.44 -5.97
C THR A 100 22.62 -3.43 -7.12
N PRO A 101 23.61 -3.35 -8.04
CA PRO A 101 23.52 -2.49 -9.21
C PRO A 101 22.27 -2.72 -10.06
N VAL A 102 21.91 -3.99 -10.29
CA VAL A 102 20.70 -4.37 -11.04
C VAL A 102 19.44 -3.92 -10.30
N GLY A 103 19.33 -4.20 -9.00
CA GLY A 103 18.18 -3.82 -8.20
C GLY A 103 17.95 -2.32 -8.12
N VAL A 104 19.03 -1.54 -7.93
CA VAL A 104 18.96 -0.07 -7.89
C VAL A 104 18.68 0.49 -9.30
N ALA A 105 19.22 -0.09 -10.37
CA ALA A 105 18.89 0.29 -11.74
C ALA A 105 17.41 0.03 -12.10
N ILE A 106 16.87 -1.14 -11.73
CA ILE A 106 15.43 -1.43 -11.83
C ILE A 106 14.63 -0.42 -11.00
N GLY A 107 15.10 -0.10 -9.80
CA GLY A 107 14.51 0.91 -8.93
C GLY A 107 14.36 2.28 -9.60
N SER A 108 15.32 2.68 -10.43
CA SER A 108 15.29 3.95 -11.16
C SER A 108 14.13 4.07 -12.16
N LEU A 109 13.73 2.95 -12.77
CA LEU A 109 12.58 2.90 -13.69
C LEU A 109 11.27 3.17 -12.94
N PHE A 110 11.12 2.54 -11.77
CA PHE A 110 9.97 2.78 -10.89
C PHE A 110 10.00 4.18 -10.30
N ALA A 111 11.17 4.70 -9.96
CA ALA A 111 11.34 6.07 -9.48
C ALA A 111 10.87 7.08 -10.53
N LEU A 112 11.28 6.93 -11.80
CA LEU A 112 10.79 7.77 -12.88
C LEU A 112 9.27 7.58 -13.09
N ARG A 113 8.78 6.34 -13.13
CA ARG A 113 7.35 6.07 -13.30
C ARG A 113 6.50 6.66 -12.19
N SER A 114 7.00 6.71 -10.95
CA SER A 114 6.31 7.35 -9.82
C SER A 114 6.05 8.86 -10.02
N THR A 115 6.69 9.49 -11.01
CA THR A 115 6.49 10.91 -11.30
C THR A 115 5.39 11.19 -12.31
N THR A 116 4.78 10.16 -12.91
CA THR A 116 3.67 10.34 -13.85
C THR A 116 2.39 10.73 -13.13
N GLU A 117 1.71 11.74 -13.63
CA GLU A 117 0.40 12.15 -13.14
C GLU A 117 -0.68 11.44 -13.95
N VAL A 118 -1.45 10.59 -13.27
CA VAL A 118 -2.54 9.80 -13.85
C VAL A 118 -3.80 9.99 -13.00
N ALA A 119 -4.98 9.89 -13.62
CA ALA A 119 -6.26 10.03 -12.95
C ALA A 119 -7.30 9.07 -13.53
N GLY A 120 -8.36 8.78 -12.77
CA GLY A 120 -9.50 7.97 -13.21
C GLY A 120 -9.09 6.56 -13.65
N ALA A 121 -9.62 6.10 -14.79
CA ALA A 121 -9.36 4.76 -15.31
C ALA A 121 -7.87 4.47 -15.55
N ALA A 122 -7.07 5.47 -15.94
CA ALA A 122 -5.63 5.31 -16.11
C ALA A 122 -4.93 5.07 -14.77
N ALA A 123 -5.33 5.76 -13.70
CA ALA A 123 -4.79 5.54 -12.36
C ALA A 123 -5.12 4.13 -11.84
N VAL A 124 -6.35 3.66 -12.06
CA VAL A 124 -6.76 2.28 -11.75
C VAL A 124 -5.89 1.26 -12.47
N ALA A 125 -5.67 1.45 -13.78
CA ALA A 125 -4.84 0.56 -14.59
C ALA A 125 -3.38 0.56 -14.10
N GLU A 126 -2.83 1.73 -13.73
CA GLU A 126 -1.48 1.85 -13.18
C GLU A 126 -1.31 1.11 -11.85
N VAL A 127 -2.28 1.21 -10.95
CA VAL A 127 -2.25 0.48 -9.66
C VAL A 127 -2.31 -1.03 -9.89
N ALA A 128 -3.16 -1.48 -10.82
CA ALA A 128 -3.24 -2.89 -11.19
C ALA A 128 -1.92 -3.40 -11.79
N LEU A 129 -1.29 -2.59 -12.66
CA LEU A 129 0.02 -2.88 -13.22
C LEU A 129 1.10 -2.93 -12.13
N ALA A 130 1.16 -1.94 -11.23
CA ALA A 130 2.12 -1.91 -10.13
C ALA A 130 2.01 -3.16 -9.24
N ARG A 131 0.78 -3.64 -8.98
CA ARG A 131 0.55 -4.90 -8.25
C ARG A 131 1.12 -6.11 -8.97
N ARG A 132 0.94 -6.20 -10.30
CA ARG A 132 1.52 -7.29 -11.12
C ARG A 132 3.04 -7.20 -11.14
N LEU A 133 3.59 -6.00 -11.31
CA LEU A 133 5.03 -5.74 -11.30
C LEU A 133 5.66 -6.08 -9.95
N ARG A 134 4.96 -5.87 -8.82
CA ARG A 134 5.40 -6.30 -7.49
C ARG A 134 5.61 -7.80 -7.43
N TRP A 135 4.62 -8.59 -7.87
CA TRP A 135 4.74 -10.04 -7.89
C TRP A 135 5.80 -10.53 -8.88
N GLY A 136 5.89 -9.90 -10.05
CA GLY A 136 6.97 -10.17 -11.01
C GLY A 136 8.36 -9.91 -10.42
N LEU A 137 8.54 -8.79 -9.73
CA LEU A 137 9.79 -8.42 -9.07
C LEU A 137 10.17 -9.44 -7.98
N LEU A 138 9.22 -9.87 -7.15
CA LEU A 138 9.44 -10.90 -6.13
C LEU A 138 9.81 -12.25 -6.75
N ALA A 139 9.16 -12.63 -7.85
CA ALA A 139 9.49 -13.85 -8.58
C ALA A 139 10.89 -13.79 -9.19
N VAL A 140 11.28 -12.65 -9.77
CA VAL A 140 12.65 -12.42 -10.27
C VAL A 140 13.66 -12.52 -9.13
N MET A 141 13.39 -11.91 -7.97
CA MET A 141 14.27 -12.00 -6.81
C MET A 141 14.42 -13.44 -6.29
N ALA A 142 13.32 -14.20 -6.23
CA ALA A 142 13.35 -15.60 -5.80
C ALA A 142 14.14 -16.48 -6.78
N LEU A 143 13.93 -16.28 -8.09
CA LEU A 143 14.70 -16.98 -9.12
C LEU A 143 16.18 -16.61 -9.05
N TRP A 144 16.50 -15.34 -8.89
CA TRP A 144 17.87 -14.86 -8.75
C TRP A 144 18.55 -15.47 -7.52
N ALA A 145 17.86 -15.51 -6.38
CA ALA A 145 18.34 -16.15 -5.17
C ALA A 145 18.67 -17.63 -5.42
N ALA A 146 17.75 -18.36 -6.05
CA ALA A 146 17.94 -19.78 -6.36
C ALA A 146 19.13 -20.01 -7.29
N VAL A 147 19.21 -19.28 -8.41
CA VAL A 147 20.30 -19.41 -9.40
C VAL A 147 21.65 -19.05 -8.77
N SER A 148 21.72 -17.97 -7.99
CA SER A 148 22.95 -17.52 -7.34
C SER A 148 23.41 -18.48 -6.23
N LEU A 149 22.51 -18.93 -5.36
CA LEU A 149 22.85 -19.81 -4.24
C LEU A 149 23.17 -21.24 -4.67
N LEU A 150 22.52 -21.73 -5.73
CA LEU A 150 22.81 -23.05 -6.31
C LEU A 150 24.02 -23.05 -7.24
N GLY A 151 24.62 -21.89 -7.51
CA GLY A 151 25.77 -21.77 -8.41
C GLY A 151 25.43 -22.21 -9.84
N LEU A 152 24.28 -21.76 -10.37
CA LEU A 152 23.83 -22.10 -11.71
C LEU A 152 24.19 -21.01 -12.74
N PRO A 153 24.49 -21.37 -14.00
CA PRO A 153 24.64 -20.41 -15.07
C PRO A 153 23.39 -19.53 -15.26
N PRO A 154 23.52 -18.24 -15.62
CA PRO A 154 24.77 -17.53 -15.94
C PRO A 154 25.44 -16.82 -14.74
N LEU A 155 25.03 -17.09 -13.49
CA LEU A 155 25.48 -16.33 -12.31
C LEU A 155 26.57 -17.05 -11.49
N ASP A 156 27.03 -18.21 -11.95
CA ASP A 156 27.99 -19.11 -11.30
C ASP A 156 29.45 -18.69 -11.46
N GLY A 157 29.75 -17.84 -12.45
CA GLY A 157 31.10 -17.37 -12.74
C GLY A 157 31.70 -16.44 -11.67
N PRO A 158 33.03 -16.19 -11.71
CA PRO A 158 33.68 -15.21 -10.85
C PRO A 158 33.21 -13.78 -11.16
N PRO A 159 33.12 -12.89 -10.13
CA PRO A 159 32.70 -11.49 -10.30
C PRO A 159 33.39 -10.73 -11.44
N ALA A 160 34.66 -11.04 -11.70
CA ALA A 160 35.47 -10.44 -12.76
C ALA A 160 34.83 -10.49 -14.16
N GLN A 161 34.00 -11.50 -14.43
CA GLN A 161 33.34 -11.66 -15.73
C GLN A 161 32.31 -10.56 -16.03
N MET A 162 31.79 -9.87 -15.00
CA MET A 162 30.74 -8.87 -15.14
C MET A 162 31.08 -7.54 -14.44
N GLU A 163 32.38 -7.21 -14.33
CA GLU A 163 32.87 -5.96 -13.73
C GLU A 163 32.39 -4.69 -14.45
N SER A 164 32.06 -4.77 -15.74
CA SER A 164 31.54 -3.63 -16.51
C SER A 164 30.05 -3.34 -16.25
N VAL A 165 29.30 -4.28 -15.68
CA VAL A 165 27.85 -4.17 -15.52
C VAL A 165 27.44 -2.97 -14.65
N PRO A 166 28.05 -2.73 -13.47
CA PRO A 166 27.74 -1.54 -12.67
C PRO A 166 27.91 -0.24 -13.45
N VAL A 167 28.97 -0.11 -14.26
CA VAL A 167 29.22 1.08 -15.09
C VAL A 167 28.14 1.26 -16.16
N VAL A 168 27.80 0.18 -16.88
CA VAL A 168 26.79 0.19 -17.93
C VAL A 168 25.40 0.55 -17.38
N LEU A 169 25.05 0.06 -16.19
CA LEU A 169 23.78 0.34 -15.55
C LEU A 169 23.73 1.73 -14.90
N ALA A 170 24.85 2.21 -14.35
CA ALA A 170 24.91 3.45 -13.60
C ALA A 170 24.51 4.65 -14.47
N VAL A 171 25.02 4.76 -15.70
CA VAL A 171 24.76 5.94 -16.56
C VAL A 171 23.25 6.18 -16.79
N PRO A 172 22.48 5.24 -17.37
CA PRO A 172 21.05 5.46 -17.58
C PRO A 172 20.30 5.59 -16.24
N ALA A 173 20.61 4.79 -15.23
CA ALA A 173 19.88 4.82 -13.96
C ALA A 173 20.09 6.13 -13.17
N VAL A 174 21.30 6.69 -13.18
CA VAL A 174 21.60 8.01 -12.60
C VAL A 174 20.79 9.10 -13.29
N VAL A 175 20.67 9.08 -14.62
CA VAL A 175 19.83 10.03 -15.37
C VAL A 175 18.37 9.90 -14.95
N LEU A 176 17.85 8.68 -14.85
CA LEU A 176 16.46 8.42 -14.44
C LEU A 176 16.18 8.93 -13.02
N TYR A 177 17.08 8.65 -12.06
CA TYR A 177 16.97 9.17 -10.70
C TYR A 177 17.11 10.69 -10.63
N ALA A 178 17.97 11.30 -11.45
CA ALA A 178 18.11 12.76 -11.51
C ALA A 178 16.82 13.42 -12.00
N VAL A 179 16.20 12.88 -13.06
CA VAL A 179 14.90 13.36 -13.57
C VAL A 179 13.81 13.17 -12.50
N ALA A 180 13.77 12.00 -11.85
CA ALA A 180 12.80 11.74 -10.80
C ALA A 180 12.96 12.72 -9.62
N SER A 181 14.19 12.89 -9.13
CA SER A 181 14.52 13.80 -8.04
C SER A 181 14.17 15.25 -8.36
N TRP A 182 14.45 15.71 -9.59
CA TRP A 182 14.06 17.04 -10.05
C TRP A 182 12.54 17.25 -10.00
N ARG A 183 11.75 16.27 -10.46
CA ARG A 183 10.28 16.31 -10.40
C ARG A 183 9.75 16.31 -8.96
N TYR A 184 10.33 15.49 -8.08
CA TYR A 184 9.96 15.50 -6.65
C TYR A 184 10.37 16.79 -5.95
N ALA A 185 11.50 17.39 -6.30
CA ALA A 185 11.91 18.70 -5.78
C ALA A 185 10.93 19.80 -6.22
N HIS A 186 10.45 19.75 -7.47
CA HIS A 186 9.42 20.67 -7.95
C HIS A 186 8.09 20.49 -7.18
N LEU A 187 7.65 19.24 -6.98
CA LEU A 187 6.45 18.93 -6.21
C LEU A 187 6.57 19.36 -4.74
N TRP A 188 7.74 19.15 -4.13
CA TRP A 188 8.03 19.61 -2.78
C TRP A 188 7.98 21.14 -2.66
N ARG A 189 8.43 21.89 -3.67
CA ARG A 189 8.35 23.36 -3.63
C ARG A 189 6.90 23.84 -3.53
N ALA A 190 5.97 23.13 -4.17
CA ALA A 190 4.54 23.42 -4.14
C ALA A 190 3.88 22.97 -2.81
N ARG A 191 4.14 21.75 -2.34
CA ARG A 191 3.43 21.16 -1.18
C ARG A 191 4.11 21.38 0.17
N ARG A 192 5.43 21.56 0.20
CA ARG A 192 6.28 21.74 1.39
C ARG A 192 6.18 20.64 2.45
N GLU A 193 5.83 19.42 2.04
CA GLU A 193 5.69 18.26 2.93
C GLU A 193 7.01 17.47 3.07
N GLY A 194 7.35 17.04 4.28
CA GLY A 194 8.66 16.44 4.60
C GLY A 194 8.95 15.12 3.87
N VAL A 195 7.93 14.28 3.65
CA VAL A 195 8.08 12.99 2.97
C VAL A 195 8.50 13.13 1.50
N LEU A 196 8.06 14.20 0.82
CA LEU A 196 8.47 14.49 -0.56
C LEU A 196 9.96 14.82 -0.64
N LEU A 197 10.46 15.59 0.34
CA LEU A 197 11.88 15.88 0.45
C LEU A 197 12.67 14.60 0.76
N ALA A 198 12.16 13.74 1.64
CA ALA A 198 12.80 12.46 1.95
C ALA A 198 12.92 11.55 0.72
N VAL A 199 11.87 11.39 -0.08
CA VAL A 199 11.90 10.60 -1.32
C VAL A 199 12.86 11.21 -2.34
N CYS A 200 12.82 12.53 -2.52
CA CYS A 200 13.76 13.25 -3.39
C CYS A 200 15.22 12.99 -2.99
N THR A 201 15.55 13.19 -1.71
CA THR A 201 16.90 12.94 -1.20
C THR A 201 17.29 11.49 -1.33
N ALA A 202 16.39 10.55 -1.03
CA ALA A 202 16.67 9.13 -1.17
C ALA A 202 17.00 8.73 -2.62
N TYR A 203 16.30 9.28 -3.62
CA TYR A 203 16.62 9.04 -5.03
C TYR A 203 17.98 9.60 -5.45
N ILE A 204 18.39 10.75 -4.89
CA ILE A 204 19.75 11.26 -5.13
C ILE A 204 20.79 10.32 -4.51
N LEU A 205 20.60 9.89 -3.27
CA LEU A 205 21.52 8.96 -2.60
C LEU A 205 21.60 7.59 -3.31
N LEU A 206 20.51 7.10 -3.90
CA LEU A 206 20.52 5.89 -4.73
C LEU A 206 21.31 6.10 -6.04
N ALA A 207 21.22 7.27 -6.65
CA ALA A 207 22.05 7.63 -7.81
C ALA A 207 23.54 7.69 -7.44
N GLU A 208 23.88 8.29 -6.30
CA GLU A 208 25.25 8.35 -5.80
C GLU A 208 25.79 6.97 -5.44
N ALA A 209 24.96 6.09 -4.87
CA ALA A 209 25.31 4.70 -4.61
C ALA A 209 25.66 3.95 -5.90
N LEU A 210 24.97 4.20 -7.01
CA LEU A 210 25.32 3.63 -8.33
C LEU A 210 26.69 4.12 -8.83
N VAL A 211 27.00 5.40 -8.63
CA VAL A 211 28.33 5.95 -8.99
C VAL A 211 29.42 5.30 -8.14
N ALA A 212 29.22 5.19 -6.83
CA ALA A 212 30.14 4.51 -5.93
C ALA A 212 30.32 3.02 -6.30
N MET A 213 29.24 2.29 -6.60
CA MET A 213 29.31 0.89 -7.06
C MET A 213 30.06 0.73 -8.41
N ALA A 214 30.04 1.75 -9.27
CA ALA A 214 30.71 1.72 -10.57
C ALA A 214 32.21 2.06 -10.50
N LEU A 215 32.65 2.81 -9.49
CA LEU A 215 34.01 3.37 -9.43
C LEU A 215 34.86 2.83 -8.27
N ALA A 216 34.23 2.41 -7.16
CA ALA A 216 34.95 2.04 -5.95
C ALA A 216 35.48 0.59 -5.99
N PRO A 217 36.77 0.36 -5.70
CA PRO A 217 37.30 -0.99 -5.58
C PRO A 217 36.72 -1.74 -4.37
N THR A 218 36.40 -3.03 -4.55
CA THR A 218 35.79 -3.87 -3.51
C THR A 218 36.57 -3.86 -2.20
N TRP A 219 35.85 -3.83 -1.08
CA TRP A 219 36.40 -3.85 0.30
C TRP A 219 37.29 -2.65 0.67
N ARG A 220 37.23 -1.55 -0.08
CA ARG A 220 37.83 -0.29 0.35
C ARG A 220 36.82 0.60 1.10
N VAL A 221 37.30 1.65 1.77
CA VAL A 221 36.43 2.63 2.43
C VAL A 221 35.43 3.24 1.45
N SER A 222 35.87 3.58 0.23
CA SER A 222 35.03 4.06 -0.87
C SER A 222 33.94 3.07 -1.27
N TRP A 223 34.16 1.76 -1.09
CA TRP A 223 33.16 0.73 -1.34
C TRP A 223 32.14 0.61 -0.21
N TRP A 224 32.50 0.91 1.03
CA TRP A 224 31.53 0.97 2.12
C TRP A 224 30.55 2.14 1.98
N GLU A 225 30.93 3.19 1.23
CA GLU A 225 30.11 4.37 1.00
C GLU A 225 28.74 4.04 0.43
N TRP A 226 28.66 3.20 -0.62
CA TRP A 226 27.37 2.90 -1.25
C TRP A 226 26.39 2.20 -0.28
N HIS A 227 26.88 1.38 0.64
CA HIS A 227 26.05 0.76 1.67
C HIS A 227 25.46 1.81 2.63
N VAL A 228 26.30 2.75 3.05
CA VAL A 228 25.89 3.85 3.92
C VAL A 228 24.85 4.72 3.22
N LEU A 229 25.05 5.02 1.93
CA LEU A 229 24.10 5.79 1.12
C LEU A 229 22.73 5.11 1.02
N LEU A 230 22.70 3.80 0.72
CA LEU A 230 21.47 3.01 0.72
C LEU A 230 20.78 3.02 2.08
N LEU A 231 21.52 2.77 3.17
CA LEU A 231 20.98 2.80 4.53
C LEU A 231 20.36 4.16 4.87
N VAL A 232 21.07 5.26 4.57
CA VAL A 232 20.57 6.62 4.81
C VAL A 232 19.35 6.91 3.95
N ALA A 233 19.33 6.50 2.68
CA ALA A 233 18.18 6.66 1.79
C ALA A 233 16.92 5.97 2.38
N PHE A 234 17.04 4.71 2.79
CA PHE A 234 15.93 3.98 3.42
C PHE A 234 15.50 4.61 4.75
N ALA A 235 16.47 5.01 5.59
CA ALA A 235 16.19 5.64 6.88
C ALA A 235 15.46 6.97 6.74
N LEU A 236 15.83 7.81 5.75
CA LEU A 236 15.17 9.08 5.49
C LEU A 236 13.70 8.89 5.11
N VAL A 237 13.40 7.92 4.25
CA VAL A 237 12.01 7.62 3.87
C VAL A 237 11.23 7.08 5.05
N ALA A 238 11.82 6.18 5.85
CA ALA A 238 11.19 5.65 7.06
C ALA A 238 10.90 6.75 8.09
N VAL A 239 11.86 7.65 8.33
CA VAL A 239 11.70 8.80 9.24
C VAL A 239 10.68 9.80 8.69
N GLY A 240 10.72 10.08 7.39
CA GLY A 240 9.74 10.92 6.70
C GLY A 240 8.31 10.39 6.89
N ALA A 241 8.12 9.09 6.67
CA ALA A 241 6.84 8.41 6.89
C ALA A 241 6.40 8.41 8.36
N ARG A 242 7.33 8.24 9.32
CA ARG A 242 7.02 8.26 10.76
C ARG A 242 6.65 9.64 11.28
N ARG A 243 7.23 10.70 10.70
CA ARG A 243 6.90 12.09 11.06
C ARG A 243 5.55 12.52 10.48
N SER A 244 5.07 11.82 9.46
CA SER A 244 3.71 11.98 8.92
C SER A 244 2.69 11.22 9.78
N TRP A 245 1.43 11.69 9.77
CA TRP A 245 0.37 11.17 10.63
C TRP A 245 0.13 9.66 10.43
N HIS A 246 -0.13 8.94 11.52
CA HIS A 246 -0.06 7.48 11.54
C HIS A 246 -1.03 6.77 10.58
N GLU A 247 -2.22 7.32 10.37
CA GLU A 247 -3.24 6.79 9.44
C GLU A 247 -2.93 7.10 7.97
N GLU A 248 -2.27 8.23 7.69
CA GLU A 248 -2.11 8.78 6.33
C GLU A 248 -0.66 9.26 6.07
N ARG A 249 0.30 8.41 6.43
CA ARG A 249 1.76 8.70 6.43
C ARG A 249 2.32 9.16 5.08
N PHE A 250 1.63 8.86 4.01
CA PHE A 250 2.06 9.13 2.64
C PHE A 250 1.07 10.00 1.87
N ALA A 251 0.11 10.64 2.55
CA ALA A 251 -0.89 11.51 1.92
C ALA A 251 -0.27 12.56 0.98
N ALA A 252 0.90 13.10 1.32
CA ALA A 252 1.58 14.09 0.50
C ALA A 252 2.08 13.54 -0.85
N LEU A 253 2.26 12.23 -0.96
CA LEU A 253 2.61 11.53 -2.20
C LEU A 253 1.37 11.18 -3.04
N TYR A 254 0.17 11.29 -2.49
CA TYR A 254 -1.03 10.93 -3.24
C TYR A 254 -1.24 11.83 -4.45
N LEU A 255 -1.66 11.19 -5.54
CA LEU A 255 -2.20 11.88 -6.71
C LEU A 255 -3.48 12.61 -6.33
N GLU A 256 -3.80 13.67 -7.07
CA GLU A 256 -4.98 14.49 -6.79
C GLU A 256 -6.26 13.66 -6.83
N ASP A 257 -6.40 12.76 -7.80
CA ASP A 257 -7.56 11.85 -7.91
C ASP A 257 -7.73 10.89 -6.71
N THR A 258 -6.65 10.59 -5.99
CA THR A 258 -6.70 9.84 -4.73
C THR A 258 -6.96 10.76 -3.54
N ALA A 259 -6.35 11.95 -3.54
CA ALA A 259 -6.51 12.93 -2.46
C ALA A 259 -7.91 13.59 -2.43
N ALA A 260 -8.55 13.74 -3.60
CA ALA A 260 -9.87 14.32 -3.79
C ALA A 260 -10.46 13.88 -5.15
N GLY A 261 -11.58 13.16 -5.16
CA GLY A 261 -12.26 12.75 -6.40
C GLY A 261 -13.73 12.37 -6.22
N HIS A 262 -14.53 12.56 -7.26
CA HIS A 262 -15.94 12.17 -7.30
C HIS A 262 -16.09 10.88 -8.10
N ARG A 263 -16.80 9.90 -7.55
CA ARG A 263 -17.09 8.65 -8.24
C ARG A 263 -18.36 8.01 -7.71
N GLU A 264 -18.96 7.13 -8.50
CA GLU A 264 -20.08 6.32 -8.05
C GLU A 264 -19.58 5.15 -7.20
N ALA A 265 -20.26 4.91 -6.08
CA ALA A 265 -19.91 3.86 -5.14
C ALA A 265 -21.16 3.31 -4.45
N SER A 266 -21.02 2.15 -3.82
CA SER A 266 -22.03 1.63 -2.89
C SER A 266 -21.49 1.69 -1.48
N VAL A 267 -22.30 2.21 -0.57
CA VAL A 267 -21.98 2.35 0.85
C VAL A 267 -22.90 1.42 1.63
N LEU A 268 -22.30 0.59 2.48
CA LEU A 268 -22.98 -0.30 3.42
C LEU A 268 -22.74 0.22 4.83
N PHE A 269 -23.83 0.39 5.58
CA PHE A 269 -23.80 0.56 7.03
C PHE A 269 -24.43 -0.66 7.69
N ALA A 270 -23.79 -1.20 8.72
CA ALA A 270 -24.34 -2.22 9.59
C ALA A 270 -24.25 -1.73 11.04
N ASP A 271 -25.31 -1.88 11.82
CA ASP A 271 -25.41 -1.40 13.20
C ASP A 271 -26.16 -2.43 14.06
N LEU A 272 -25.81 -2.60 15.33
CA LEU A 272 -26.46 -3.58 16.19
C LEU A 272 -27.74 -2.99 16.80
N GLN A 273 -28.90 -3.47 16.36
CA GLN A 273 -30.19 -2.96 16.85
C GLN A 273 -30.35 -3.25 18.36
N GLY A 274 -30.42 -2.20 19.18
CA GLY A 274 -30.57 -2.31 20.63
C GLY A 274 -29.27 -2.42 21.41
N PHE A 275 -28.12 -2.21 20.76
CA PHE A 275 -26.80 -2.29 21.40
C PHE A 275 -26.66 -1.40 22.62
N THR A 276 -27.16 -0.15 22.58
CA THR A 276 -27.03 0.77 23.71
C THR A 276 -27.62 0.17 24.99
N THR A 277 -28.85 -0.35 24.92
CA THR A 277 -29.51 -1.03 26.04
C THR A 277 -28.72 -2.25 26.49
N PHE A 278 -28.29 -3.10 25.55
CA PHE A 278 -27.45 -4.26 25.88
C PHE A 278 -26.17 -3.84 26.62
N SER A 279 -25.50 -2.77 26.18
CA SER A 279 -24.24 -2.30 26.76
C SER A 279 -24.38 -1.67 28.14
N GLU A 280 -25.57 -1.13 28.47
CA GLU A 280 -25.87 -0.59 29.79
C GLU A 280 -26.13 -1.70 30.82
N ASP A 281 -26.68 -2.83 30.37
CA ASP A 281 -27.04 -3.97 31.21
C ASP A 281 -25.91 -5.00 31.40
N HIS A 282 -24.79 -4.88 30.67
CA HIS A 282 -23.70 -5.85 30.67
C HIS A 282 -22.34 -5.26 31.07
N PRO A 283 -21.45 -6.06 31.69
CA PRO A 283 -20.07 -5.67 31.93
C PRO A 283 -19.33 -5.32 30.63
N SER A 284 -18.51 -4.27 30.67
CA SER A 284 -17.73 -3.80 29.50
C SER A 284 -16.87 -4.89 28.83
N ALA A 285 -16.35 -5.85 29.60
CA ALA A 285 -15.59 -6.98 29.08
C ALA A 285 -16.45 -7.91 28.20
N GLU A 286 -17.70 -8.15 28.59
CA GLU A 286 -18.65 -8.98 27.83
C GLU A 286 -19.10 -8.26 26.57
N VAL A 287 -19.41 -6.96 26.66
CA VAL A 287 -19.73 -6.12 25.50
C VAL A 287 -18.57 -6.13 24.48
N THR A 288 -17.33 -6.02 24.96
CA THR A 288 -16.14 -6.05 24.10
C THR A 288 -15.94 -7.43 23.45
N ALA A 289 -16.15 -8.51 24.20
CA ALA A 289 -16.06 -9.87 23.66
C ALA A 289 -17.11 -10.11 22.56
N MET A 290 -18.36 -9.71 22.80
CA MET A 290 -19.43 -9.78 21.82
C MET A 290 -19.08 -9.01 20.53
N LEU A 291 -18.63 -7.76 20.66
CA LEU A 291 -18.22 -6.95 19.50
C LEU A 291 -17.10 -7.64 18.71
N ASN A 292 -16.09 -8.19 19.39
CA ASN A 292 -14.99 -8.90 18.74
C ASN A 292 -15.48 -10.15 18.01
N ASP A 293 -16.37 -10.94 18.60
CA ASP A 293 -16.91 -12.15 17.99
C ASP A 293 -17.75 -11.83 16.74
N TYR A 294 -18.54 -10.76 16.80
CA TYR A 294 -19.27 -10.27 15.63
C TYR A 294 -18.34 -9.74 14.53
N PHE A 295 -17.38 -8.88 14.87
CA PHE A 295 -16.47 -8.31 13.88
C PHE A 295 -15.52 -9.35 13.27
N ALA A 296 -15.14 -10.39 14.01
CA ALA A 296 -14.34 -11.51 13.52
C ALA A 296 -15.01 -12.25 12.35
N VAL A 297 -16.35 -12.24 12.26
CA VAL A 297 -17.08 -12.87 11.14
C VAL A 297 -17.63 -11.86 10.12
N ALA A 298 -18.03 -10.66 10.58
CA ALA A 298 -18.61 -9.62 9.73
C ALA A 298 -17.56 -8.97 8.79
N VAL A 299 -16.37 -8.64 9.31
CA VAL A 299 -15.31 -7.99 8.51
C VAL A 299 -14.84 -8.90 7.37
N PRO A 300 -14.53 -10.20 7.59
CA PRO A 300 -14.20 -11.09 6.48
C PRO A 300 -15.30 -11.21 5.43
N ALA A 301 -16.59 -11.20 5.83
CA ALA A 301 -17.71 -11.29 4.88
C ALA A 301 -17.71 -10.12 3.88
N VAL A 302 -17.53 -8.90 4.37
CA VAL A 302 -17.52 -7.72 3.49
C VAL A 302 -16.23 -7.60 2.69
N VAL A 303 -15.08 -7.93 3.27
CA VAL A 303 -13.77 -7.85 2.61
C VAL A 303 -13.66 -8.87 1.47
N ARG A 304 -14.16 -10.11 1.66
CA ARG A 304 -14.16 -11.14 0.59
C ARG A 304 -14.88 -10.70 -0.67
N ARG A 305 -15.90 -9.85 -0.54
CA ARG A 305 -16.66 -9.29 -1.68
C ARG A 305 -16.05 -8.03 -2.28
N GLY A 306 -14.90 -7.58 -1.77
CA GLY A 306 -14.18 -6.40 -2.26
C GLY A 306 -14.57 -5.10 -1.55
N GLY A 307 -15.26 -5.18 -0.41
CA GLY A 307 -15.57 -4.02 0.43
C GLY A 307 -14.34 -3.50 1.16
N ASP A 308 -14.20 -2.17 1.22
CA ASP A 308 -13.19 -1.47 1.99
C ASP A 308 -13.83 -0.97 3.29
N VAL A 309 -13.45 -1.54 4.43
CA VAL A 309 -13.95 -1.11 5.75
C VAL A 309 -13.37 0.27 6.04
N ASP A 310 -14.20 1.32 5.97
CA ASP A 310 -13.75 2.68 6.20
C ASP A 310 -13.48 2.90 7.70
N ARG A 311 -14.41 2.45 8.54
CA ARG A 311 -14.32 2.57 10.00
C ARG A 311 -15.29 1.65 10.72
N ILE A 312 -14.92 1.29 11.95
CA ILE A 312 -15.79 0.73 12.98
C ILE A 312 -16.12 1.87 13.95
N ILE A 313 -17.39 2.08 14.25
CA ILE A 313 -17.89 3.18 15.09
C ILE A 313 -18.71 2.57 16.23
N GLY A 314 -18.05 2.21 17.32
CA GLY A 314 -18.73 1.46 18.39
C GLY A 314 -19.20 0.10 17.88
N ASP A 315 -20.51 -0.07 17.79
CA ASP A 315 -21.21 -1.25 17.29
C ASP A 315 -21.53 -1.20 15.78
N ALA A 316 -21.22 -0.09 15.11
CA ALA A 316 -21.46 0.08 13.69
C ALA A 316 -20.24 -0.22 12.81
N LEU A 317 -20.50 -0.72 11.60
CA LEU A 317 -19.53 -0.95 10.54
C LEU A 317 -19.91 -0.12 9.31
N MET A 318 -18.97 0.68 8.81
CA MET A 318 -19.11 1.41 7.54
C MET A 318 -18.18 0.81 6.49
N VAL A 319 -18.74 0.39 5.36
CA VAL A 319 -18.01 -0.26 4.26
C VAL A 319 -18.32 0.46 2.94
N THR A 320 -17.28 0.68 2.14
CA THR A 320 -17.41 1.27 0.80
C THR A 320 -16.99 0.28 -0.27
N PHE A 321 -17.77 0.19 -1.33
CA PHE A 321 -17.47 -0.55 -2.55
C PHE A 321 -17.23 0.43 -3.70
N ASN A 322 -16.34 0.09 -4.63
CA ASN A 322 -15.87 0.97 -5.71
C ASN A 322 -15.12 2.24 -5.30
N ARG A 323 -14.51 2.27 -4.11
CA ARG A 323 -13.76 3.44 -3.64
C ARG A 323 -12.66 3.91 -4.62
N ARG A 324 -12.13 3.00 -5.45
CA ARG A 324 -11.09 3.30 -6.45
C ARG A 324 -11.66 3.48 -7.86
N GLY A 325 -12.91 3.13 -8.12
CA GLY A 325 -13.49 3.11 -9.47
C GLY A 325 -13.13 1.85 -10.28
N ASP A 326 -12.76 0.75 -9.64
CA ASP A 326 -12.33 -0.51 -10.25
C ASP A 326 -13.33 -1.68 -10.09
N GLN A 327 -14.53 -1.41 -9.56
CA GLN A 327 -15.57 -2.41 -9.29
C GLN A 327 -16.88 -2.02 -10.01
N PRO A 328 -17.05 -2.32 -11.31
CA PRO A 328 -18.29 -1.97 -12.03
C PRO A 328 -19.54 -2.65 -11.46
N ASP A 329 -19.37 -3.77 -10.77
CA ASP A 329 -20.39 -4.59 -10.11
C ASP A 329 -20.57 -4.25 -8.60
N HIS A 330 -20.13 -3.06 -8.17
CA HIS A 330 -20.05 -2.69 -6.75
C HIS A 330 -21.36 -2.76 -5.97
N ALA A 331 -22.49 -2.45 -6.61
CA ALA A 331 -23.80 -2.54 -5.96
C ALA A 331 -24.17 -3.99 -5.64
N GLU A 332 -23.93 -4.92 -6.57
CA GLU A 332 -24.16 -6.33 -6.34
C GLU A 332 -23.22 -6.88 -5.26
N ARG A 333 -21.93 -6.52 -5.31
CA ARG A 333 -20.95 -6.86 -4.27
C ARG A 333 -21.40 -6.40 -2.89
N ALA A 334 -21.90 -5.18 -2.77
CA ALA A 334 -22.38 -4.62 -1.51
C ALA A 334 -23.60 -5.38 -0.97
N VAL A 335 -24.56 -5.71 -1.83
CA VAL A 335 -25.75 -6.48 -1.42
C VAL A 335 -25.39 -7.92 -1.03
N ARG A 336 -24.52 -8.60 -1.79
CA ARG A 336 -24.02 -9.94 -1.42
C ARG A 336 -23.27 -9.90 -0.09
N ALA A 337 -22.41 -8.91 0.11
CA ALA A 337 -21.68 -8.71 1.35
C ALA A 337 -22.62 -8.50 2.55
N ALA A 338 -23.68 -7.71 2.37
CA ALA A 338 -24.69 -7.49 3.41
C ALA A 338 -25.41 -8.78 3.81
N LEU A 339 -25.81 -9.60 2.83
CA LEU A 339 -26.46 -10.89 3.08
C LEU A 339 -25.51 -11.87 3.79
N GLU A 340 -24.27 -12.00 3.31
CA GLU A 340 -23.26 -12.85 3.96
C GLU A 340 -22.92 -12.40 5.38
N LEU A 341 -22.86 -11.09 5.62
CA LEU A 341 -22.67 -10.54 6.97
C LEU A 341 -23.81 -10.97 7.88
N GLN A 342 -25.06 -10.88 7.42
CA GLN A 342 -26.22 -11.32 8.21
C GLN A 342 -26.18 -12.83 8.49
N GLU A 343 -25.86 -13.66 7.49
CA GLU A 343 -25.74 -15.11 7.67
C GLU A 343 -24.60 -15.50 8.64
N ALA A 344 -23.45 -14.84 8.52
CA ALA A 344 -22.30 -15.12 9.37
C ALA A 344 -22.55 -14.71 10.83
N THR A 345 -23.13 -13.54 11.03
CA THR A 345 -23.41 -13.01 12.38
C THR A 345 -24.61 -13.71 13.03
N ALA A 346 -25.60 -14.17 12.26
CA ALA A 346 -26.70 -15.00 12.77
C ALA A 346 -26.22 -16.32 13.39
N ARG A 347 -25.16 -16.93 12.83
CA ARG A 347 -24.54 -18.15 13.41
C ARG A 347 -23.88 -17.88 14.76
N VAL A 348 -23.28 -16.70 14.95
CA VAL A 348 -22.71 -16.28 16.24
C VAL A 348 -23.82 -16.02 17.25
N ALA A 349 -24.87 -15.30 16.83
CA ALA A 349 -26.03 -15.00 17.66
C ALA A 349 -26.84 -16.25 18.06
N ALA A 350 -26.78 -17.34 17.29
CA ALA A 350 -27.49 -18.58 17.61
C ALA A 350 -27.04 -19.21 18.95
N GLY A 351 -25.81 -18.93 19.39
CA GLY A 351 -25.30 -19.31 20.72
C GLY A 351 -25.65 -18.32 21.84
N HIS A 352 -26.20 -17.16 21.51
CA HIS A 352 -26.38 -16.02 22.42
C HIS A 352 -27.68 -15.28 22.09
N SER A 353 -28.81 -15.81 22.59
CA SER A 353 -30.15 -15.33 22.22
C SER A 353 -30.47 -13.89 22.63
N ASP A 354 -29.75 -13.38 23.61
CA ASP A 354 -29.83 -12.03 24.18
C ASP A 354 -29.01 -11.00 23.41
N TRP A 355 -28.10 -11.44 22.52
CA TRP A 355 -27.25 -10.53 21.77
C TRP A 355 -28.05 -9.75 20.72
N PRO A 356 -27.82 -8.43 20.57
CA PRO A 356 -28.41 -7.64 19.52
C PRO A 356 -27.96 -8.15 18.15
N ARG A 357 -28.77 -7.94 17.11
CA ARG A 357 -28.42 -8.33 15.74
C ARG A 357 -28.18 -7.12 14.86
N PHE A 358 -27.33 -7.29 13.85
CA PHE A 358 -27.11 -6.26 12.85
C PHE A 358 -28.38 -5.96 12.07
N ARG A 359 -28.64 -4.70 11.81
CA ARG A 359 -29.48 -4.22 10.71
C ARG A 359 -28.55 -3.57 9.69
N VAL A 360 -28.84 -3.73 8.40
CA VAL A 360 -27.93 -3.31 7.33
C VAL A 360 -28.66 -2.43 6.33
N GLY A 361 -28.03 -1.33 5.93
CA GLY A 361 -28.49 -0.44 4.86
C GLY A 361 -27.44 -0.29 3.79
N VAL A 362 -27.84 -0.42 2.52
CA VAL A 362 -26.97 -0.19 1.36
C VAL A 362 -27.57 0.90 0.47
N ASN A 363 -26.73 1.84 0.05
CA ASN A 363 -27.12 2.85 -0.93
C ASN A 363 -26.02 3.05 -1.99
N THR A 364 -26.46 3.30 -3.22
CA THR A 364 -25.59 3.51 -4.38
C THR A 364 -25.76 4.94 -4.89
N GLY A 365 -24.65 5.59 -5.22
CA GLY A 365 -24.67 6.91 -5.82
C GLY A 365 -23.31 7.60 -5.80
N PRO A 366 -23.26 8.88 -6.19
CA PRO A 366 -22.02 9.65 -6.19
C PRO A 366 -21.51 9.87 -4.76
N ILE A 367 -20.21 9.71 -4.57
CA ILE A 367 -19.48 10.05 -3.36
C ILE A 367 -18.29 10.93 -3.70
N SER A 368 -17.86 11.74 -2.74
CA SER A 368 -16.55 12.38 -2.78
C SER A 368 -15.60 11.57 -1.91
N VAL A 369 -14.55 11.03 -2.51
CA VAL A 369 -13.46 10.32 -1.84
C VAL A 369 -12.32 11.31 -1.63
N GLY A 370 -11.75 11.38 -0.43
CA GLY A 370 -10.57 12.20 -0.22
C GLY A 370 -10.04 12.22 1.19
N LEU A 371 -8.94 12.96 1.36
CA LEU A 371 -8.34 13.24 2.66
C LEU A 371 -9.14 14.34 3.38
N LEU A 372 -9.73 14.01 4.52
CA LEU A 372 -10.39 14.98 5.39
C LEU A 372 -9.51 15.28 6.61
N GLY A 373 -9.41 16.56 6.98
CA GLY A 373 -8.76 17.02 8.21
C GLY A 373 -7.55 17.93 7.99
N THR A 374 -6.84 18.27 9.07
CA THR A 374 -5.76 19.27 9.11
C THR A 374 -4.40 18.65 9.47
N HIS A 375 -3.34 19.45 9.58
CA HIS A 375 -2.02 18.95 9.98
C HIS A 375 -2.09 18.27 11.36
N GLY A 376 -1.96 16.94 11.40
CA GLY A 376 -1.98 16.13 12.62
C GLY A 376 -3.23 15.28 12.82
N ALA A 377 -4.28 15.44 11.99
CA ALA A 377 -5.43 14.54 11.95
C ALA A 377 -5.99 14.53 10.53
N ARG A 378 -5.52 13.58 9.71
CA ARG A 378 -6.01 13.35 8.35
C ARG A 378 -6.51 11.92 8.24
N THR A 379 -7.69 11.74 7.70
CA THR A 379 -8.27 10.41 7.41
C THR A 379 -8.75 10.42 5.97
N HIS A 380 -8.32 9.44 5.17
CA HIS A 380 -8.91 9.21 3.87
C HIS A 380 -10.30 8.59 4.09
N THR A 381 -11.36 9.31 3.74
CA THR A 381 -12.76 8.90 3.95
C THR A 381 -13.60 9.17 2.71
N VAL A 382 -14.82 8.67 2.72
CA VAL A 382 -15.87 9.05 1.76
C VAL A 382 -16.88 9.96 2.43
N ILE A 383 -17.35 10.97 1.70
CA ILE A 383 -18.38 11.92 2.13
C ILE A 383 -19.42 12.10 1.01
N GLY A 384 -20.63 12.51 1.39
CA GLY A 384 -21.69 12.84 0.43
C GLY A 384 -23.05 12.36 0.90
N ASP A 385 -24.09 12.78 0.17
CA ASP A 385 -25.46 12.39 0.46
C ASP A 385 -25.66 10.87 0.41
N THR A 386 -24.99 10.18 -0.52
CA THR A 386 -25.04 8.71 -0.64
C THR A 386 -24.66 8.00 0.67
N VAL A 387 -23.63 8.49 1.37
CA VAL A 387 -23.16 7.95 2.66
C VAL A 387 -24.21 8.13 3.73
N ASN A 388 -24.74 9.36 3.85
CA ASN A 388 -25.78 9.68 4.83
C ASN A 388 -27.05 8.87 4.57
N THR A 389 -27.46 8.74 3.31
CA THR A 389 -28.64 7.98 2.88
C THR A 389 -28.49 6.49 3.22
N ALA A 390 -27.30 5.89 3.04
CA ALA A 390 -27.05 4.51 3.45
C ALA A 390 -27.27 4.29 4.96
N SER A 391 -26.68 5.14 5.81
CA SER A 391 -26.88 5.08 7.27
C SER A 391 -28.35 5.26 7.68
N ARG A 392 -29.10 6.08 6.95
CA ARG A 392 -30.53 6.28 7.24
C ARG A 392 -31.39 5.10 6.82
N ILE A 393 -31.07 4.48 5.70
CA ILE A 393 -31.73 3.26 5.22
C ILE A 393 -31.49 2.11 6.21
N GLU A 394 -30.26 1.99 6.72
CA GLU A 394 -29.88 1.03 7.76
C GLU A 394 -30.81 1.13 8.98
N GLY A 395 -31.08 2.35 9.46
CA GLY A 395 -31.99 2.56 10.59
C GLY A 395 -33.43 2.07 10.40
N HIS A 396 -33.87 1.82 9.15
CA HIS A 396 -35.20 1.29 8.82
C HIS A 396 -35.18 -0.21 8.48
N ALA A 397 -34.02 -0.85 8.46
CA ALA A 397 -33.93 -2.30 8.32
C ALA A 397 -34.33 -2.98 9.65
N PRO A 398 -35.06 -4.12 9.59
CA PRO A 398 -35.29 -4.94 10.78
C PRO A 398 -33.99 -5.61 11.24
N ALA A 399 -33.92 -6.06 12.49
CA ALA A 399 -32.83 -6.90 12.98
C ALA A 399 -32.62 -8.14 12.08
N GLY A 400 -31.40 -8.34 11.60
CA GLY A 400 -31.03 -9.37 10.63
C GLY A 400 -31.41 -9.06 9.18
N GLY A 401 -32.00 -7.90 8.90
CA GLY A 401 -32.44 -7.48 7.58
C GLY A 401 -31.41 -6.65 6.82
N VAL A 402 -31.60 -6.60 5.49
CA VAL A 402 -30.82 -5.76 4.58
C VAL A 402 -31.78 -4.85 3.81
N ALA A 403 -31.73 -3.55 4.07
CA ALA A 403 -32.50 -2.56 3.34
C ALA A 403 -31.65 -1.86 2.27
N VAL A 404 -32.25 -1.56 1.12
CA VAL A 404 -31.58 -0.92 -0.01
C VAL A 404 -32.40 0.23 -0.58
N GLY A 405 -31.70 1.24 -1.10
CA GLY A 405 -32.32 2.33 -1.85
C GLY A 405 -32.63 1.95 -3.31
N ALA A 406 -33.49 2.71 -3.96
CA ALA A 406 -33.89 2.47 -5.36
C ALA A 406 -32.72 2.37 -6.35
N ALA A 407 -31.70 3.22 -6.21
CA ALA A 407 -30.51 3.19 -7.07
C ALA A 407 -29.72 1.88 -6.93
N THR A 408 -29.60 1.36 -5.71
CA THR A 408 -28.97 0.06 -5.46
C THR A 408 -29.80 -1.07 -6.04
N LEU A 409 -31.13 -1.05 -5.86
CA LEU A 409 -32.02 -2.06 -6.43
C LEU A 409 -31.95 -2.10 -7.96
N ALA A 410 -31.95 -0.94 -8.62
CA ALA A 410 -31.82 -0.85 -10.07
C ALA A 410 -30.51 -1.44 -10.59
N ALA A 411 -29.43 -1.35 -9.81
CA ALA A 411 -28.13 -1.91 -10.14
C ALA A 411 -27.97 -3.40 -9.78
N VAL A 412 -28.98 -4.02 -9.15
CA VAL A 412 -28.97 -5.43 -8.73
C VAL A 412 -30.28 -6.12 -9.14
N PRO A 413 -30.52 -6.32 -10.45
CA PRO A 413 -31.80 -6.84 -10.95
C PRO A 413 -32.10 -8.28 -10.51
N GLY A 414 -31.10 -9.06 -10.09
CA GLY A 414 -31.29 -10.41 -9.55
C GLY A 414 -31.73 -10.47 -8.07
N ALA A 415 -31.93 -9.31 -7.42
CA ALA A 415 -32.35 -9.27 -6.02
C ALA A 415 -33.86 -9.49 -5.90
N ARG A 416 -34.27 -10.48 -5.09
CA ARG A 416 -35.66 -10.62 -4.65
C ARG A 416 -35.87 -9.70 -3.46
N THR A 417 -36.84 -8.80 -3.57
CA THR A 417 -37.10 -7.78 -2.54
C THR A 417 -38.58 -7.67 -2.19
N THR A 418 -38.86 -7.02 -1.07
CA THR A 418 -40.20 -6.53 -0.72
C THR A 418 -40.12 -5.03 -0.43
N PRO A 419 -41.10 -4.22 -0.86
CA PRO A 419 -41.10 -2.79 -0.55
C PRO A 419 -41.25 -2.58 0.96
N VAL A 420 -40.40 -1.72 1.52
CA VAL A 420 -40.60 -1.13 2.86
C VAL A 420 -41.47 0.11 2.72
N GLY A 421 -41.33 0.83 1.61
CA GLY A 421 -42.13 2.00 1.23
C GLY A 421 -41.27 3.22 0.91
N THR A 422 -41.94 4.33 0.66
CA THR A 422 -41.32 5.61 0.36
C THR A 422 -41.16 6.41 1.66
N LEU A 423 -39.90 6.56 2.11
CA LEU A 423 -39.56 7.11 3.42
C LEU A 423 -39.01 8.53 3.30
N ARG A 424 -39.43 9.42 4.20
CA ARG A 424 -38.80 10.74 4.36
C ARG A 424 -37.65 10.63 5.35
N LEU A 425 -36.43 10.63 4.85
CA LEU A 425 -35.23 10.53 5.68
C LEU A 425 -34.88 11.92 6.23
N LYS A 426 -34.56 12.02 7.54
CA LYS A 426 -34.30 13.28 8.28
C LYS A 426 -33.31 14.26 7.62
N GLY A 427 -33.74 15.25 6.85
CA GLY A 427 -32.80 16.19 6.20
C GLY A 427 -32.61 15.95 4.71
N ARG A 428 -33.38 15.03 4.12
CA ARG A 428 -33.74 15.05 2.70
C ARG A 428 -35.14 15.63 2.54
N THR A 429 -35.30 16.45 1.50
CA THR A 429 -36.60 16.95 1.02
C THR A 429 -37.32 15.88 0.21
N GLU A 430 -36.59 15.22 -0.69
CA GLU A 430 -37.12 14.16 -1.54
C GLU A 430 -37.22 12.83 -0.77
N PRO A 431 -38.39 12.17 -0.81
CA PRO A 431 -38.55 10.84 -0.26
C PRO A 431 -37.67 9.81 -0.97
N VAL A 432 -37.23 8.79 -0.24
CA VAL A 432 -36.42 7.69 -0.77
C VAL A 432 -37.23 6.42 -0.71
N GLU A 433 -37.34 5.73 -1.85
CA GLU A 433 -37.94 4.40 -1.91
C GLU A 433 -36.96 3.37 -1.38
N VAL A 434 -37.42 2.57 -0.42
CA VAL A 434 -36.61 1.57 0.29
C VAL A 434 -37.24 0.19 0.16
N HIS A 435 -36.38 -0.79 -0.10
CA HIS A 435 -36.73 -2.19 -0.23
C HIS A 435 -35.93 -3.06 0.74
N LEU A 436 -36.57 -4.11 1.25
CA LEU A 436 -35.89 -5.16 2.01
C LEU A 436 -35.45 -6.25 1.04
N VAL A 437 -34.17 -6.59 1.06
CA VAL A 437 -33.61 -7.69 0.28
C VAL A 437 -33.86 -9.01 1.01
N LEU A 438 -34.51 -9.95 0.32
CA LEU A 438 -34.84 -11.28 0.83
C LEU A 438 -33.78 -12.30 0.42
N SER A 439 -33.32 -12.20 -0.83
CA SER A 439 -32.28 -13.06 -1.39
C SER A 439 -31.71 -12.42 -2.65
N LEU A 440 -30.53 -12.85 -3.05
CA LEU A 440 -29.93 -12.53 -4.33
C LEU A 440 -29.55 -13.84 -5.00
N GLU A 441 -30.00 -14.04 -6.24
CA GLU A 441 -29.72 -15.29 -6.95
C GLU A 441 -28.21 -15.57 -7.02
N PRO A 442 -27.78 -16.85 -6.97
CA PRO A 442 -26.38 -17.20 -7.10
C PRO A 442 -25.82 -16.67 -8.41
N ASP A 443 -24.63 -16.09 -8.37
CA ASP A 443 -23.91 -15.72 -9.58
C ASP A 443 -23.61 -17.01 -10.38
N PRO A 444 -24.08 -17.15 -11.64
CA PRO A 444 -23.85 -18.35 -12.45
C PRO A 444 -22.35 -18.61 -12.72
N SER A 445 -21.47 -17.66 -12.42
CA SER A 445 -20.01 -17.79 -12.57
C SER A 445 -19.25 -18.21 -11.30
N THR A 446 -19.92 -18.39 -10.17
CA THR A 446 -19.28 -18.87 -8.93
C THR A 446 -19.48 -20.39 -8.76
N PRO A 447 -18.44 -21.24 -8.86
CA PRO A 447 -18.58 -22.66 -8.58
C PRO A 447 -18.90 -22.88 -7.09
N ALA A 448 -19.81 -23.83 -6.82
CA ALA A 448 -20.30 -24.20 -5.50
C ALA A 448 -19.23 -24.76 -4.55
#